data_AF-A0A8D9APJ1-F1
#
_entry.id   AF-A0A8D9APJ1-F1
#
_cell.length_a   1.000
_cell.length_b   1.000
_cell.length_c   1.000
_cell.angle_alpha   90.00
_cell.angle_beta   90.00
_cell.angle_gamma   90.00
#
_symmetry.space_group_name_H-M   'P 1'
#
loop_
_entity.id
_entity.type
_entity.pdbx_description
1 polymer ?
#
loop_
_entity_poly.entity_id
_entity_poly.type
_entity_poly.pdbx_seq_one_letter_code
_entity_poly.pdbx_strand_id
1 'polypeptide(L)'
;MHGDLIKGMVMRFCPVLIYYLRRSPSVREIFPTQDSNLMRSFLNLFDTFMDDYQDEKYFTTYTPIDIRCQIEGVFFFSCIWSMGACLSFECKPQFSLLFYGLLEKEFPATLKESLGFPDSLVKPPAKPYLSIIPTQ
;
A
#
# COMPACT_ATOMS: atom_id res chain seq x y z
N MET A 1 11.66 1.47 16.16
CA MET A 1 12.24 1.80 14.84
C MET A 1 11.34 1.37 13.68
N HIS A 2 10.72 0.18 13.70
CA HIS A 2 9.81 -0.27 12.62
C HIS A 2 8.43 0.39 12.64
N GLY A 3 7.91 0.79 13.81
CA GLY A 3 6.63 1.49 13.91
C GLY A 3 6.55 2.79 13.10
N ASP A 4 7.64 3.57 13.05
CA ASP A 4 7.71 4.80 12.25
C ASP A 4 7.72 4.52 10.75
N LEU A 5 8.38 3.43 10.34
CA LEU A 5 8.35 2.95 8.95
C LEU A 5 6.91 2.60 8.53
N ILE A 6 6.23 1.75 9.31
CA ILE A 6 4.86 1.30 9.04
C ILE A 6 3.92 2.51 9.03
N LYS A 7 4.03 3.41 10.01
CA LYS A 7 3.24 4.66 10.05
C LYS A 7 3.45 5.50 8.79
N GLY A 8 4.69 5.64 8.33
CA GLY A 8 5.02 6.33 7.08
C GLY A 8 4.34 5.69 5.87
N MET A 9 4.35 4.36 5.79
CA MET A 9 3.69 3.62 4.71
C MET A 9 2.16 3.77 4.76
N VAL A 10 1.53 3.63 5.94
CA VAL A 10 0.09 3.85 6.13
C VAL A 10 -0.31 5.25 5.68
N MET A 11 0.42 6.28 6.10
CA MET A 11 0.11 7.67 5.75
C MET A 11 0.29 8.00 4.27
N ARG A 12 1.10 7.23 3.55
CA ARG A 12 1.31 7.40 2.11
C ARG A 12 0.32 6.61 1.27
N PHE A 13 0.07 5.35 1.60
CA PHE A 13 -0.75 4.48 0.77
C PHE A 13 -2.23 4.60 1.11
N CYS A 14 -2.61 4.40 2.37
CA CYS A 14 -4.02 4.23 2.74
C CYS A 14 -4.90 5.43 2.37
N PRO A 15 -4.51 6.70 2.62
CA PRO A 15 -5.31 7.86 2.18
C PRO A 15 -5.50 7.92 0.66
N VAL A 16 -4.46 7.61 -0.12
CA VAL A 16 -4.52 7.64 -1.58
C VAL A 16 -5.42 6.52 -2.11
N LEU A 17 -5.25 5.30 -1.58
CA LEU A 17 -6.04 4.14 -1.99
C LEU A 17 -7.53 4.31 -1.61
N ILE A 18 -7.83 4.81 -0.42
CA ILE A 18 -9.20 5.11 -0.01
C ILE A 18 -9.79 6.22 -0.89
N TYR A 19 -9.04 7.29 -1.16
CA TYR A 19 -9.49 8.36 -2.06
C TYR A 19 -9.82 7.81 -3.45
N TYR A 20 -8.96 6.96 -4.00
CA TYR A 20 -9.19 6.28 -5.27
C TYR A 20 -10.49 5.47 -5.25
N LEU A 21 -10.70 4.66 -4.20
CA LEU A 21 -11.91 3.85 -4.07
C LEU A 21 -13.20 4.68 -4.00
N ARG A 22 -13.16 5.86 -3.38
CA ARG A 22 -14.36 6.67 -3.12
C ARG A 22 -14.65 7.74 -4.14
N ARG A 23 -13.64 8.28 -4.82
CA ARG A 23 -13.79 9.46 -5.67
C ARG A 23 -13.38 9.26 -7.12
N SER A 24 -12.73 8.14 -7.45
CA SER A 24 -12.40 7.88 -8.84
C SER A 24 -13.66 7.47 -9.61
N PRO A 25 -14.03 8.17 -10.70
CA PRO A 25 -15.24 7.87 -11.46
C PRO A 25 -15.17 6.51 -12.19
N SER A 26 -13.97 5.97 -12.39
CA SER A 26 -13.72 4.70 -13.07
C SER A 26 -13.69 3.49 -12.13
N VAL A 27 -13.87 3.69 -10.82
CA VAL A 27 -13.80 2.61 -9.84
C VAL A 27 -15.17 1.96 -9.64
N ARG A 28 -15.17 0.63 -9.68
CA ARG A 28 -16.30 -0.21 -9.30
C ARG A 28 -15.85 -1.24 -8.28
N GLU A 29 -16.41 -1.15 -7.07
CA GLU A 29 -16.28 -2.17 -6.05
C GLU A 29 -17.36 -3.25 -6.23
N ILE A 30 -16.98 -4.52 -6.14
CA ILE A 30 -17.92 -5.66 -6.13
C ILE A 30 -18.71 -5.65 -4.82
N PHE A 31 -18.04 -5.31 -3.72
CA PHE A 31 -18.62 -5.25 -2.38
C PHE A 31 -18.24 -3.92 -1.73
N PRO A 32 -19.00 -2.84 -1.98
CA PRO A 32 -18.76 -1.55 -1.32
C PRO A 32 -18.87 -1.71 0.20
N THR A 33 -17.87 -1.22 0.92
CA THR A 33 -17.83 -1.26 2.39
C THR A 33 -17.35 0.07 2.95
N GLN A 34 -17.42 0.25 4.27
CA GLN A 34 -16.93 1.47 4.94
C GLN A 34 -15.40 1.50 5.01
N ASP A 35 -14.82 2.70 5.03
CA ASP A 35 -13.37 2.89 5.12
C ASP A 35 -12.78 2.24 6.38
N SER A 36 -13.51 2.28 7.50
CA SER A 36 -13.15 1.60 8.75
C SER A 36 -13.00 0.08 8.58
N ASN A 37 -13.89 -0.54 7.78
CA ASN A 37 -13.84 -1.97 7.50
C ASN A 37 -12.70 -2.32 6.56
N LEU A 38 -12.41 -1.49 5.54
CA LEU A 38 -11.23 -1.66 4.69
C LEU A 38 -9.95 -1.59 5.50
N MET A 39 -9.82 -0.57 6.36
CA MET A 39 -8.66 -0.41 7.23
C MET A 39 -8.53 -1.56 8.22
N ARG A 40 -9.63 -2.04 8.80
CA ARG A 40 -9.60 -3.22 9.68
C ARG A 40 -9.17 -4.47 8.91
N SER A 41 -9.69 -4.70 7.70
CA SER A 41 -9.29 -5.83 6.86
C SER A 41 -7.79 -5.78 6.52
N PHE A 42 -7.29 -4.59 6.16
CA PHE A 42 -5.87 -4.35 5.90
C PHE A 42 -5.03 -4.64 7.14
N LEU A 43 -5.37 -4.04 8.29
CA LEU A 43 -4.61 -4.18 9.52
C LEU A 43 -4.61 -5.63 10.03
N ASN A 44 -5.76 -6.31 10.00
CA ASN A 44 -5.84 -7.71 10.39
C ASN A 44 -4.95 -8.58 9.52
N LEU A 45 -4.98 -8.40 8.19
CA LEU A 45 -4.13 -9.16 7.29
C LEU A 45 -2.65 -8.88 7.53
N PHE A 46 -2.29 -7.60 7.70
CA PHE A 46 -0.92 -7.21 8.00
C PHE A 46 -0.43 -7.80 9.33
N ASP A 47 -1.26 -7.78 10.37
CA ASP A 47 -0.96 -8.27 11.72
C ASP A 47 -0.64 -9.77 11.73
N THR A 48 -1.32 -10.58 10.91
CA THR A 48 -1.03 -12.03 10.80
C THR A 48 0.41 -12.35 10.36
N PHE A 49 1.10 -11.41 9.73
CA PHE A 49 2.49 -11.57 9.32
C PHE A 49 3.48 -10.94 10.31
N MET A 50 3.00 -10.24 11.35
CA MET A 50 3.86 -9.51 12.29
C MET A 50 4.33 -10.37 13.47
N ASP A 51 3.75 -11.55 13.68
CA ASP A 51 4.07 -12.44 14.81
C ASP A 51 5.56 -12.80 14.87
N ASP A 52 6.17 -13.11 13.72
CA ASP A 52 7.59 -13.49 13.63
C ASP A 52 8.54 -12.34 14.04
N TYR A 53 8.10 -11.08 13.89
CA TYR A 53 8.89 -9.90 14.24
C TYR A 53 8.78 -9.51 15.71
N GLN A 54 8.12 -10.34 16.54
CA GLN A 54 8.16 -10.21 17.99
C GLN A 54 9.25 -11.09 18.63
N ASP A 55 9.84 -12.03 17.87
CA ASP A 55 10.89 -12.93 18.37
C ASP A 55 12.28 -12.32 18.15
N GLU A 56 13.05 -12.15 19.23
CA GLU A 56 14.45 -11.68 19.18
C GLU A 56 15.34 -12.56 18.29
N LYS A 57 15.06 -13.86 18.19
CA LYS A 57 15.82 -14.78 17.32
C LYS A 57 15.69 -14.42 15.84
N TYR A 58 14.53 -13.89 15.43
CA TYR A 58 14.29 -13.47 14.06
C TYR A 58 15.24 -12.32 13.68
N PHE A 59 15.40 -11.35 14.58
CA PHE A 59 16.31 -10.21 14.38
C PHE A 59 17.79 -10.59 14.36
N THR A 60 18.18 -11.67 15.02
CA THR A 60 19.56 -12.18 14.94
C THR A 60 19.85 -12.94 13.65
N THR A 61 18.81 -13.42 12.96
CA THR A 61 18.92 -14.26 11.76
C THR A 61 18.99 -13.43 10.48
N TYR A 62 18.26 -12.32 10.41
CA TYR A 62 18.12 -11.51 9.21
C TYR A 62 18.81 -10.15 9.32
N THR A 63 19.30 -9.63 8.20
CA THR A 63 19.88 -8.28 8.21
C THR A 63 18.78 -7.22 8.35
N PRO A 64 19.08 -6.02 8.87
CA PRO A 64 18.11 -4.93 8.93
C PRO A 64 17.50 -4.55 7.57
N ILE A 65 18.22 -4.80 6.48
CA ILE A 65 17.75 -4.57 5.10
C ILE A 65 16.70 -5.62 4.75
N ASP A 66 16.95 -6.90 5.03
CA ASP A 66 16.01 -7.99 4.74
C ASP A 66 14.70 -7.81 5.51
N ILE A 67 14.79 -7.48 6.80
CA ILE A 67 13.63 -7.20 7.66
C ILE A 67 12.81 -6.05 7.08
N ARG A 68 13.46 -4.98 6.61
CA ARG A 68 12.78 -3.87 5.97
C ARG A 68 12.08 -4.30 4.68
N CYS A 69 12.76 -5.04 3.80
CA CYS A 69 12.18 -5.56 2.56
C CYS A 69 10.94 -6.44 2.83
N GLN A 70 11.00 -7.31 3.83
CA GLN A 70 9.89 -8.18 4.17
C GLN A 70 8.69 -7.39 4.73
N ILE A 71 8.93 -6.45 5.65
CA ILE A 71 7.87 -5.55 6.16
C ILE A 71 7.21 -4.78 5.01
N GLU A 72 8.02 -4.22 4.10
CA GLU A 72 7.50 -3.51 2.92
C GLU A 72 6.66 -4.43 2.03
N GLY A 73 7.17 -5.62 1.72
CA GLY A 73 6.46 -6.61 0.89
C GLY A 73 5.14 -7.08 1.51
N VAL A 74 5.13 -7.40 2.80
CA VAL A 74 3.93 -7.80 3.55
C VAL A 74 2.91 -6.67 3.60
N PHE A 75 3.36 -5.42 3.79
CA PHE A 75 2.49 -4.26 3.73
C PHE A 75 1.83 -4.13 2.35
N PHE A 76 2.62 -4.24 1.28
CA PHE A 76 2.09 -4.12 -0.09
C PHE A 76 1.09 -5.22 -0.41
N PHE A 77 1.44 -6.46 -0.07
CA PHE A 77 0.55 -7.61 -0.19
C PHE A 77 -0.78 -7.35 0.54
N SER A 78 -0.69 -6.87 1.78
CA SER A 78 -1.86 -6.61 2.61
C SER A 78 -2.76 -5.52 2.01
N CYS A 79 -2.20 -4.43 1.47
CA CYS A 79 -2.99 -3.41 0.76
C CYS A 79 -3.68 -3.97 -0.49
N ILE A 80 -2.97 -4.75 -1.31
CA ILE A 80 -3.50 -5.32 -2.55
C ILE A 80 -4.66 -6.27 -2.25
N TRP A 81 -4.52 -7.14 -1.25
CA TRP A 81 -5.53 -8.13 -0.90
C TRP A 81 -6.70 -7.60 -0.07
N SER A 82 -6.53 -6.46 0.63
CA SER A 82 -7.63 -5.84 1.39
C SER A 82 -8.40 -4.79 0.59
N MET A 83 -7.72 -3.96 -0.20
CA MET A 83 -8.33 -2.83 -0.91
C MET A 83 -8.49 -3.12 -2.41
N GLY A 84 -7.50 -3.79 -3.03
CA GLY A 84 -7.55 -4.16 -4.44
C GLY A 84 -8.47 -5.35 -4.73
N ALA A 85 -8.66 -6.25 -3.75
CA ALA A 85 -9.56 -7.39 -3.91
C ALA A 85 -11.04 -7.01 -4.01
N CYS A 86 -11.44 -5.86 -3.44
CA CYS A 86 -12.80 -5.34 -3.51
C CYS A 86 -13.18 -4.84 -4.91
N LEU A 87 -12.22 -4.60 -5.79
CA LEU A 87 -12.43 -4.05 -7.12
C LEU A 87 -12.92 -5.09 -8.12
N SER A 88 -13.76 -4.64 -9.06
CA SER A 88 -14.12 -5.42 -10.24
C SER A 88 -12.90 -5.67 -11.12
N PHE A 89 -12.95 -6.73 -11.93
CA PHE A 89 -11.82 -7.17 -12.76
C PHE A 89 -11.30 -6.05 -13.67
N GLU A 90 -12.21 -5.23 -14.21
CA GLU A 90 -11.90 -4.12 -15.12
C GLU A 90 -11.12 -2.99 -14.44
N CYS A 91 -11.29 -2.81 -13.12
CA CYS A 91 -10.63 -1.76 -12.35
C CYS A 91 -9.24 -2.18 -11.82
N LYS A 92 -8.93 -3.49 -11.82
CA LYS A 92 -7.66 -4.02 -11.29
C LYS A 92 -6.41 -3.52 -12.03
N PRO A 93 -6.39 -3.38 -13.37
CA PRO A 93 -5.24 -2.81 -14.07
C PRO A 93 -4.93 -1.37 -13.66
N GLN A 94 -5.97 -0.53 -13.51
CA GLN A 94 -5.78 0.86 -13.08
C GLN A 94 -5.33 0.95 -11.61
N PHE A 95 -5.84 0.08 -10.75
CA PHE A 95 -5.35 -0.04 -9.37
C PHE A 95 -3.89 -0.48 -9.31
N SER A 96 -3.48 -1.40 -10.18
CA SER A 96 -2.09 -1.82 -10.32
C SER A 96 -1.18 -0.65 -10.69
N LEU A 97 -1.55 0.13 -11.71
CA LEU A 97 -0.82 1.34 -12.12
C LEU A 97 -0.71 2.37 -10.98
N LEU A 98 -1.82 2.61 -10.27
CA LEU A 98 -1.83 3.44 -9.06
C LEU A 98 -0.82 2.93 -8.03
N PHE A 99 -0.82 1.64 -7.77
CA PHE A 99 0.04 1.02 -6.78
C PHE A 99 1.52 1.14 -7.17
N TYR A 100 1.87 0.89 -8.44
CA TYR A 100 3.22 1.13 -8.97
C TYR A 100 3.63 2.59 -8.83
N GLY A 101 2.75 3.54 -9.17
CA GLY A 101 3.03 4.97 -8.98
C GLY A 101 3.32 5.34 -7.51
N LEU A 102 2.69 4.65 -6.55
CA LEU A 102 2.97 4.84 -5.11
C LEU A 102 4.28 4.22 -4.63
N LEU A 103 4.87 3.30 -5.39
CA LEU A 103 6.20 2.75 -5.11
C LEU A 103 7.32 3.68 -5.60
N GLU A 104 7.05 4.50 -6.61
CA GLU A 104 8.01 5.46 -7.15
C GLU A 104 8.39 6.55 -6.15
N LYS A 105 9.63 7.06 -6.22
CA LYS A 105 10.09 8.13 -5.33
C LYS A 105 9.21 9.38 -5.46
N GLU A 106 8.80 9.70 -6.68
CA GLU A 106 7.84 10.75 -6.99
C GLU A 106 6.68 10.14 -7.74
N PHE A 107 5.46 10.48 -7.33
CA PHE A 107 4.29 9.94 -7.98
C PHE A 107 4.14 10.53 -9.38
N PRO A 108 3.94 9.71 -10.42
CA PRO A 108 3.89 10.20 -11.79
C PRO A 108 2.82 11.28 -11.98
N ALA A 109 3.22 12.45 -12.51
CA ALA A 109 2.32 13.59 -12.73
C ALA A 109 1.17 13.23 -13.69
N THR A 110 1.47 12.47 -14.75
CA THR A 110 0.48 11.97 -15.72
C THR A 110 -0.57 11.07 -15.06
N LEU A 111 -0.16 10.22 -14.11
CA LEU A 111 -1.08 9.35 -13.38
C LEU A 111 -1.93 10.15 -12.39
N LYS A 112 -1.34 11.16 -11.75
CA LYS A 112 -2.05 12.06 -10.83
C LYS A 112 -3.15 12.85 -11.52
N GLU A 113 -2.84 13.39 -12.70
CA GLU A 113 -3.79 14.12 -13.53
C GLU A 113 -4.91 13.20 -14.03
N SER A 114 -4.57 12.01 -14.54
CA SER A 114 -5.57 11.07 -15.04
C SER A 114 -6.52 10.54 -13.95
N LEU A 115 -6.05 10.44 -12.70
CA LEU A 115 -6.86 10.02 -11.55
C LEU A 115 -7.52 11.19 -10.80
N GLY A 116 -7.24 12.44 -11.17
CA GLY A 116 -7.82 13.63 -10.54
C GLY A 116 -7.45 13.80 -9.06
N PHE A 117 -6.22 13.46 -8.68
CA PHE A 117 -5.77 13.54 -7.28
C PHE A 117 -5.30 14.96 -6.91
N PRO A 118 -5.68 15.47 -5.72
CA PRO A 118 -5.18 16.76 -5.25
C PRO A 118 -3.70 16.69 -4.86
N ASP A 119 -2.98 17.79 -5.04
CA ASP A 119 -1.53 17.90 -4.77
C ASP A 119 -1.13 17.52 -3.34
N SER A 120 -2.01 17.76 -2.38
CA SER A 120 -1.78 17.52 -0.96
C SER A 120 -1.84 16.04 -0.57
N LEU A 121 -2.45 15.20 -1.41
CA LEU A 121 -2.70 13.79 -1.11
C LEU A 121 -1.50 12.90 -1.39
N VAL A 122 -0.69 13.24 -2.40
CA VAL A 122 0.40 12.39 -2.87
C VAL A 122 1.75 12.99 -2.50
N LYS A 123 2.24 12.63 -1.31
CA LYS A 123 3.54 13.09 -0.79
C LYS A 123 4.64 12.08 -1.08
N PRO A 124 5.86 12.50 -1.46
CA PRO A 124 7.01 11.60 -1.68
C PRO A 124 7.39 10.84 -0.39
N PRO A 125 7.99 9.63 -0.50
CA PRO A 125 8.30 8.83 0.68
C PRO A 125 9.57 9.39 1.30
N ALA A 126 9.70 9.28 2.63
CA ALA A 126 10.91 9.74 3.32
C ALA A 126 12.16 8.94 2.90
N LYS A 127 11.98 7.66 2.55
CA LYS A 127 13.02 6.76 2.03
C LYS A 127 12.48 5.98 0.83
N PRO A 128 13.27 5.77 -0.25
CA PRO A 128 12.87 4.92 -1.36
C PRO A 128 12.62 3.48 -0.88
N TYR A 129 11.57 2.83 -1.41
CA TYR A 129 11.29 1.42 -1.12
C TYR A 129 12.37 0.53 -1.72
N LEU A 130 12.70 -0.55 -1.02
CA LEU A 130 13.75 -1.49 -1.46
C LEU A 130 13.18 -2.53 -2.43
N SER A 131 11.93 -2.92 -2.20
CA SER A 131 11.21 -3.88 -3.03
C SER A 131 10.37 -3.13 -4.05
N ILE A 132 10.94 -2.89 -5.23
CA ILE A 132 10.18 -2.51 -6.41
C ILE A 132 9.56 -3.77 -6.99
N ILE A 133 8.24 -3.75 -7.22
CA ILE A 133 7.57 -4.87 -7.88
C ILE A 133 8.12 -4.96 -9.31
N PRO A 134 8.57 -6.14 -9.78
CA PRO A 134 9.09 -6.30 -11.13
C PRO A 134 8.07 -5.83 -12.18
N THR A 135 8.53 -5.09 -13.18
CA THR A 135 7.71 -4.74 -14.34
C THR A 135 7.37 -6.02 -15.12
N GLN A 136 6.09 -6.18 -15.47
CA GLN A 136 5.59 -7.28 -16.30
C GLN A 136 6.07 -7.17 -17.75
#